data_AF-A0A0D3LCM4-F1
#
_entry.id   AF-A0A0D3LCM4-F1
#
_cell.length_a   1.000
_cell.length_b   1.000
_cell.length_c   1.000
_cell.angle_alpha   90.00
_cell.angle_beta   90.00
_cell.angle_gamma   90.00
#
_symmetry.space_group_name_H-M   'P 1'
#
loop_
_entity.id
_entity.type
_entity.pdbx_description
1 polymer ?
#
loop_
_entity_poly.entity_id
_entity_poly.type
_entity_poly.pdbx_seq_one_letter_code
_entity_poly.pdbx_strand_id
1 'polypeptide(L)' 'MLLGEVHGCDFYMSRDQYEYWKHTQLTLDTTPGRGSSFSLEIHLGIRFLIRSRLFTEEEMAQLQPAESN' A
#
# COMPACT_ATOMS: atom_id res chain seq x y z
N MET A 1 3.29 -10.06 4.65
CA MET A 1 4.67 -9.67 4.28
C MET A 1 4.84 -8.19 4.49
N LEU A 2 6.03 -7.78 4.93
CA LEU A 2 6.41 -6.36 5.06
C LEU A 2 6.69 -5.81 3.66
N LEU A 3 6.08 -4.69 3.31
CA LEU A 3 6.32 -3.99 2.04
C LEU A 3 7.29 -2.82 2.20
N GLY A 4 7.43 -2.30 3.42
CA GLY A 4 8.27 -1.16 3.72
C GLY A 4 7.74 -0.39 4.92
N GLU A 5 8.18 0.86 5.06
CA GLU A 5 7.81 1.75 6.15
C GLU A 5 7.16 3.02 5.58
N VAL A 6 6.11 3.50 6.25
CA VAL A 6 5.46 4.79 5.98
C VAL A 6 5.45 5.61 7.26
N HIS A 7 6.19 6.72 7.29
CA HIS A 7 6.28 7.62 8.44
C HIS A 7 6.66 6.91 9.78
N GLY A 8 7.62 5.98 9.77
CA GLY A 8 8.00 5.23 10.97
C GLY A 8 7.10 4.02 11.30
N CYS A 9 6.10 3.74 10.46
CA CYS A 9 5.17 2.63 10.65
C CYS A 9 5.36 1.57 9.55
N ASP A 10 5.53 0.32 9.97
CA ASP A 10 5.58 -0.81 9.04
C ASP A 10 4.27 -0.95 8.24
N PHE A 11 4.40 -1.12 6.93
CA PHE A 11 3.29 -1.35 6.02
C PHE A 11 3.28 -2.82 5.56
N TYR A 12 2.21 -3.53 5.88
CA TYR A 12 2.07 -4.96 5.62
C TYR A 12 0.99 -5.26 4.58
N MET A 13 1.21 -6.32 3.81
CA MET A 13 0.23 -6.88 2.87
C MET A 13 0.14 -8.40 3.03
N SER A 14 -1.04 -8.99 2.81
CA SER A 14 -1.14 -10.45 2.75
C SER A 14 -0.36 -10.99 1.55
N ARG A 15 0.20 -12.20 1.66
CA ARG A 15 1.02 -12.78 0.58
C ARG A 15 0.22 -12.93 -0.73
N ASP A 16 -1.04 -13.35 -0.63
CA ASP A 16 -1.92 -13.51 -1.79
C ASP A 16 -2.23 -12.18 -2.48
N GLN A 17 -2.42 -11.09 -1.72
CA GLN A 17 -2.61 -9.76 -2.29
C GLN A 17 -1.34 -9.26 -2.97
N TYR A 18 -0.17 -9.53 -2.37
CA TYR A 18 1.10 -9.15 -2.98
C TYR A 18 1.31 -9.86 -4.31
N GLU A 19 1.06 -11.17 -4.42
CA GLU A 19 1.21 -11.87 -5.70
C GLU A 19 0.34 -11.26 -6.80
N TYR A 20 -0.84 -10.78 -6.44
CA TYR A 20 -1.74 -10.08 -7.36
C TYR A 20 -1.31 -8.63 -7.64
N TRP A 21 -0.67 -7.90 -6.72
CA TRP A 21 -0.33 -6.47 -6.87
C TRP A 21 1.15 -6.15 -7.08
N LYS A 22 2.05 -7.14 -7.07
CA LYS A 22 3.52 -6.94 -7.18
C LYS A 22 3.99 -6.20 -8.43
N HIS A 23 3.14 -6.12 -9.45
CA HIS A 23 3.39 -5.42 -10.70
C HIS A 23 2.75 -4.02 -10.74
N THR A 24 2.31 -3.51 -9.59
CA THR A 24 1.65 -2.21 -9.45
C THR A 24 2.38 -1.30 -8.49
N GLN A 25 2.51 -0.03 -8.86
CA GLN A 25 2.85 1.03 -7.92
C GLN A 25 1.62 1.32 -7.07
N LEU A 26 1.79 1.24 -5.75
CA LEU A 26 0.76 1.59 -4.78
C LEU A 26 1.09 2.94 -4.15
N THR A 27 0.14 3.86 -4.22
CA THR A 27 0.20 5.15 -3.52
C THR A 27 -0.80 5.13 -2.39
N LEU A 28 -0.31 5.27 -1.15
CA LEU A 28 -1.13 5.49 0.03
C LEU A 28 -1.43 6.98 0.17
N ASP A 29 -2.71 7.31 0.18
CA ASP A 29 -3.24 8.68 0.19
C ASP A 29 -4.32 8.83 1.28
N THR A 30 -4.70 10.06 1.60
CA THR A 30 -5.80 10.37 2.53
C THR A 30 -6.79 11.32 1.88
N THR A 31 -8.07 11.14 2.17
CA THR A 31 -9.13 12.01 1.64
C THR A 31 -10.22 12.23 2.68
N PRO A 32 -10.96 13.35 2.64
CA PRO A 32 -12.11 13.55 3.51
C PRO A 32 -13.16 12.45 3.31
N GLY A 33 -13.72 11.95 4.40
CA GLY A 33 -14.76 10.93 4.37
C GLY A 33 -14.74 10.01 5.58
N ARG A 34 -15.71 9.09 5.62
CA ARG A 34 -15.77 8.07 6.68
C ARG A 34 -14.79 6.95 6.36
N GLY A 35 -13.88 6.66 7.29
CA GLY A 35 -12.99 5.50 7.25
C GLY A 35 -13.75 4.16 7.28
N SER A 36 -13.05 3.07 6.97
CA SER A 36 -13.59 1.71 7.08
C SER A 36 -13.90 1.35 8.54
N SER A 37 -14.82 0.41 8.77
CA SER A 37 -15.32 0.02 10.11
C SER A 37 -14.23 -0.36 11.12
N PHE A 38 -13.05 -0.81 10.66
CA PHE A 38 -11.92 -1.19 11.51
C PHE A 38 -10.76 -0.20 11.46
N SER A 39 -10.93 0.95 10.81
CA SER A 39 -9.87 1.93 10.62
C SER A 39 -9.81 2.91 11.79
N LEU A 40 -8.60 3.19 12.27
CA LEU A 40 -8.39 4.06 13.44
C LEU A 40 -8.84 5.51 13.18
N GLU A 41 -8.75 5.97 11.93
CA GLU A 41 -9.10 7.32 11.51
C GLU A 41 -10.61 7.55 11.32
N ILE A 42 -11.47 6.54 11.55
CA ILE A 42 -12.92 6.62 11.28
C ILE A 42 -13.60 7.82 11.98
N HIS A 43 -13.14 8.20 13.18
CA HIS A 43 -13.67 9.33 13.94
C HIS A 43 -13.05 10.68 13.58
N LEU A 44 -12.01 10.69 12.72
CA LEU A 44 -11.26 11.89 12.34
C LEU A 44 -11.79 12.56 11.06
N GLY A 45 -12.83 12.00 10.43
CA GLY A 45 -13.43 12.57 9.21
C GLY A 45 -12.57 12.44 7.95
N ILE A 46 -11.52 11.61 8.01
CA ILE A 46 -10.65 11.24 6.89
C ILE A 46 -10.72 9.73 6.66
N ARG A 47 -10.23 9.28 5.50
CA ARG A 47 -10.03 7.86 5.19
C ARG A 47 -8.77 7.65 4.39
N PHE A 48 -8.14 6.49 4.56
CA PHE A 48 -7.06 6.05 3.67
C PHE A 48 -7.59 5.62 2.31
N LEU A 49 -6.79 5.87 1.27
CA LEU A 49 -7.05 5.46 -0.10
C LEU A 49 -5.77 4.88 -0.70
N ILE A 50 -5.85 3.67 -1.24
CA ILE A 50 -4.79 3.11 -2.08
C ILE A 50 -5.14 3.38 -3.52
N ARG A 51 -4.25 4.06 -4.24
CA ARG A 51 -4.28 4.16 -5.70
C ARG A 51 -3.26 3.20 -6.27
N SER A 52 -3.66 2.43 -7.27
CA SER A 52 -2.76 1.53 -7.97
C SER A 52 -2.63 1.95 -9.43
N ARG A 53 -1.41 1.79 -9.96
CA ARG A 53 -1.15 1.81 -11.40
C ARG A 53 -0.15 0.72 -11.74
N LEU A 54 -0.15 0.24 -12.97
CA LEU A 54 0.90 -0.66 -13.43
C LEU A 54 2.25 0.07 -13.42
N PHE A 55 3.30 -0.65 -13.04
CA PHE A 55 4.65 -0.21 -13.31
C PHE A 55 4.93 -0.25 -14.82
N THR A 56 5.78 0.68 -15.27
CA THR A 56 6.41 0.58 -16.59
C THR A 56 7.51 -0.48 -16.57
N GLU A 57 7.98 -0.90 -17.75
CA GLU A 57 9.06 -1.90 -17.86
C GLU A 57 10.35 -1.38 -17.21
N GLU A 58 10.65 -0.09 -17.39
CA GLU A 58 11.81 0.57 -16.79
C GLU A 58 11.72 0.62 -15.26
N GLU A 59 10.53 0.89 -14.71
CA GLU A 59 10.31 0.90 -13.26
C GLU A 59 10.42 -0.50 -12.67
N MET A 60 9.85 -1.51 -13.33
CA MET A 60 9.97 -2.91 -12.91
C MET A 60 11.44 -3.35 -12.83
N ALA A 61 12.29 -2.91 -13.76
CA ALA A 61 13.71 -3.22 -13.76
C ALA A 61 14.49 -2.59 -12.59
N GLN A 62 13.94 -1.55 -11.96
CA GLN A 62 14.53 -0.86 -10.82
C GLN A 62 14.02 -1.38 -9.46
N LEU A 63 12.99 -2.22 -9.45
CA LEU A 63 12.44 -2.77 -8.22
C LEU A 63 13.42 -3.73 -7.56
N GLN A 64 13.59 -3.57 -6.25
CA GLN A 64 14.24 -4.58 -5.44
C GLN A 64 13.28 -5.76 -5.23
N PRO A 65 13.78 -7.00 -5.21
CA PRO A 65 12.97 -8.15 -4.82
C PRO A 65 12.38 -7.91 -3.43
N ALA A 66 11.06 -8.10 -3.27
CA ALA A 66 10.46 -8.02 -1.95
C ALA A 66 10.97 -9.18 -1.09
N GLU A 67 11.69 -8.85 -0.01
CA GLU A 67 12.23 -9.85 0.90
C GLU A 67 11.08 -10.49 1.70
N SER A 68 11.01 -11.82 1.67
CA SER A 68 10.14 -12.58 2.55
C SER A 68 10.86 -12.77 3.88
N ASN A 69 10.48 -12.01 4.90
CA ASN A 69 10.79 -12.35 6.29
C ASN A 69 10.04 -13.63 6.71
#